data_AF-A0A1H7QNT4-F1
#
_entry.id   AF-A0A1H7QNT4-F1
#
_cell.length_a   1.000
_cell.length_b   1.000
_cell.length_c   1.000
_cell.angle_alpha   90.00
_cell.angle_beta   90.00
_cell.angle_gamma   90.00
#
_symmetry.space_group_name_H-M   'P 1'
#
loop_
_entity.id
_entity.type
_entity.pdbx_description
1 polymer ?
#
loop_
_entity_poly.entity_id
_entity_poly.type
_entity_poly.pdbx_seq_one_letter_code
_entity_poly.pdbx_strand_id
1 'polypeptide(L)' 'MKLNLLSCDAQRPDRRAISQCISEISLNVNESLSNELTDILLEGDAVVIDVEDKNSGSALRALRKHSIDYEILE' A
#
# COMPACT_ATOMS: atom_id res chain seq x y z
N MET A 1 7.45 11.08 -0.70
CA MET A 1 7.64 10.42 0.61
C MET A 1 7.74 8.91 0.45
N LYS A 2 8.40 8.24 1.39
CA LYS A 2 8.42 6.77 1.46
C LYS A 2 7.44 6.28 2.52
N LEU A 3 6.69 5.24 2.21
CA LEU A 3 5.82 4.57 3.16
C LEU A 3 6.25 3.12 3.30
N ASN A 4 6.35 2.65 4.54
CA ASN A 4 6.50 1.24 4.87
C ASN A 4 5.13 0.68 5.24
N LEU A 5 4.57 -0.20 4.43
CA LEU A 5 3.32 -0.91 4.71
C LEU A 5 3.64 -2.12 5.58
N LEU A 6 3.12 -2.15 6.81
CA LEU A 6 3.52 -3.11 7.83
C LEU A 6 2.68 -4.38 7.81
N SER A 7 1.35 -4.22 7.78
CA SER A 7 0.39 -5.32 7.83
C SER A 7 -0.97 -4.90 7.29
N CYS A 8 -1.82 -5.89 7.01
CA CYS A 8 -3.23 -5.68 6.69
C CYS A 8 -4.12 -6.35 7.74
N ASP A 9 -4.82 -5.55 8.53
CA ASP A 9 -5.67 -6.01 9.64
C ASP A 9 -7.13 -6.24 9.19
N ALA A 10 -7.40 -6.18 7.89
CA ALA A 10 -8.73 -6.44 7.36
C ALA A 10 -9.14 -7.90 7.62
N GLN A 11 -10.31 -8.12 8.23
CA GLN A 11 -10.85 -9.46 8.47
C GLN A 11 -10.96 -10.31 7.18
N ARG A 12 -11.23 -9.65 6.05
CA ARG A 12 -11.23 -10.23 4.71
C ARG A 12 -10.53 -9.27 3.76
N PRO A 13 -9.21 -9.40 3.56
CA PRO A 13 -8.47 -8.48 2.71
C PRO A 13 -8.91 -8.63 1.26
N ASP A 14 -9.34 -7.52 0.65
CA ASP A 14 -9.63 -7.48 -0.77
C ASP A 14 -8.34 -7.25 -1.55
N ARG A 15 -7.69 -8.36 -1.92
CA ARG A 15 -6.42 -8.36 -2.67
C ARG A 15 -6.47 -7.47 -3.92
N ARG A 16 -7.59 -7.47 -4.65
CA ARG A 16 -7.71 -6.67 -5.89
C ARG A 16 -7.73 -5.19 -5.57
N ALA A 17 -8.53 -4.80 -4.60
CA ALA A 17 -8.63 -3.40 -4.20
C ALA A 17 -7.34 -2.89 -3.56
N ILE A 18 -6.62 -3.72 -2.79
CA ILE A 18 -5.32 -3.39 -2.21
C ILE A 18 -4.26 -3.20 -3.30
N SER A 19 -4.14 -4.15 -4.23
CA SER A 19 -3.20 -4.05 -5.35
C SER A 19 -3.46 -2.80 -6.20
N GLN A 20 -4.73 -2.54 -6.53
CA GLN A 20 -5.10 -1.33 -7.25
C GLN A 20 -4.75 -0.06 -6.45
N CYS A 21 -5.06 -0.02 -5.15
CA CYS A 21 -4.67 1.07 -4.27
C CYS A 21 -3.15 1.32 -4.29
N ILE A 22 -2.33 0.27 -4.17
CA ILE A 22 -0.87 0.38 -4.21
C ILE A 22 -0.40 0.94 -5.55
N SER A 23 -0.94 0.45 -6.67
CA SER A 23 -0.58 0.97 -8.00
C SER A 23 -0.96 2.44 -8.22
N GLU A 24 -2.08 2.88 -7.65
CA GLU A 24 -2.59 4.25 -7.82
C GLU A 24 -1.81 5.28 -7.00
N ILE A 25 -1.34 4.91 -5.80
CA ILE A 25 -0.67 5.85 -4.89
C ILE A 25 0.85 5.88 -5.07
N SER A 26 1.42 4.86 -5.71
CA SER A 26 2.86 4.69 -5.83
C SER A 26 3.40 5.32 -7.13
N LEU A 27 4.59 5.91 -7.08
CA LEU A 27 5.19 6.62 -8.22
C LEU A 27 5.76 5.70 -9.31
N ASN A 28 6.31 4.55 -8.93
CA ASN A 28 7.06 3.65 -9.84
C ASN A 28 6.58 2.19 -9.75
N VAL A 29 5.36 1.96 -9.30
CA VAL A 29 4.78 0.63 -9.17
C VAL A 29 3.76 0.42 -10.27
N ASN A 30 3.97 -0.60 -11.10
CA ASN A 30 3.00 -1.02 -12.11
C ASN A 30 2.04 -2.07 -11.52
N GLU A 31 1.01 -2.44 -12.28
CA GLU A 31 -0.01 -3.40 -11.83
C GLU A 31 0.56 -4.79 -11.49
N SER A 32 1.58 -5.26 -12.22
CA SER A 32 2.22 -6.55 -11.91
C SER A 32 2.93 -6.50 -10.56
N LEU A 33 3.74 -5.46 -10.34
CA LEU A 33 4.49 -5.28 -9.11
C LEU A 33 3.56 -4.97 -7.93
N SER A 34 2.46 -4.24 -8.13
CA SER A 34 1.47 -4.02 -7.06
C SER A 34 0.80 -5.31 -6.60
N ASN A 35 0.56 -6.25 -7.51
CA ASN A 35 0.04 -7.57 -7.17
C ASN A 35 1.04 -8.35 -6.32
N GLU A 36 2.32 -8.36 -6.69
CA GLU A 36 3.40 -9.01 -5.94
C GLU A 36 3.55 -8.39 -4.54
N LEU A 37 3.59 -7.05 -4.44
CA LEU A 37 3.68 -6.35 -3.16
C LEU A 37 2.46 -6.62 -2.27
N THR A 38 1.28 -6.76 -2.87
CA THR A 38 0.07 -7.12 -2.12
C THR A 38 0.17 -8.53 -1.58
N ASP A 39 0.68 -9.48 -2.37
CA ASP A 39 0.86 -10.86 -1.90
C ASP A 39 1.81 -10.90 -0.70
N ILE A 40 2.96 -10.22 -0.80
CA ILE A 40 3.94 -10.09 0.28
C ILE A 40 3.30 -9.49 1.55
N LEU A 41 2.54 -8.39 1.39
CA LEU A 41 1.86 -7.73 2.51
C LEU A 41 0.82 -8.65 3.18
N LEU A 42 0.09 -9.45 2.40
CA LEU A 42 -0.93 -10.37 2.92
C LEU A 42 -0.33 -11.66 3.50
N GLU A 43 0.90 -12.02 3.11
CA GLU A 43 1.70 -13.07 3.75
C GLU A 43 2.26 -12.62 5.11
N GLY A 44 2.21 -11.31 5.40
CA GLY A 44 2.62 -10.71 6.67
C GLY A 44 3.98 -10.03 6.64
N ASP A 45 4.56 -9.86 5.46
CA ASP A 45 5.84 -9.19 5.27
C ASP A 45 5.64 -7.71 4.92
N ALA A 46 6.47 -6.85 5.49
CA ALA A 46 6.39 -5.42 5.24
C ALA A 46 6.93 -5.06 3.85
N VAL A 47 6.29 -4.07 3.20
CA VAL A 47 6.68 -3.59 1.87
C VAL A 47 6.85 -2.08 1.84
N VAL A 48 7.89 -1.60 1.17
CA VAL A 48 8.17 -0.16 1.05
C VAL A 48 7.72 0.34 -0.32
N ILE A 49 6.99 1.46 -0.34
CA ILE A 49 6.53 2.13 -1.55
C ILE A 49 6.90 3.62 -1.55
N ASP A 50 7.19 4.14 -2.73
CA ASP A 50 7.41 5.57 -2.96
C ASP A 50 6.10 6.25 -3.38
N VAL A 51 5.68 7.28 -2.65
CA VAL A 51 4.43 8.03 -2.88
C VAL A 51 4.74 9.50 -3.22
N GLU A 52 3.96 10.08 -4.12
CA GLU A 52 4.07 11.50 -4.48
C GLU A 52 3.60 12.40 -3.33
N ASP A 53 4.43 13.37 -2.92
CA ASP A 53 4.12 14.25 -1.76
C ASP A 53 2.82 15.03 -1.92
N LYS A 54 2.49 15.43 -3.15
CA LYS A 54 1.26 16.18 -3.46
C LYS A 54 -0.03 15.37 -3.24
N ASN A 55 0.06 14.04 -3.29
CA ASN A 55 -1.07 13.11 -3.14
C ASN A 55 -1.03 12.31 -1.83
N SER A 56 -0.18 12.73 -0.88
CA SER A 56 -0.02 12.05 0.40
C SER A 56 -1.33 11.94 1.19
N GLY A 57 -2.14 13.00 1.25
CA GLY A 57 -3.41 12.99 1.98
C GLY A 57 -4.44 11.98 1.43
N SER A 58 -4.53 11.82 0.11
CA SER A 58 -5.40 10.81 -0.51
C SER A 58 -4.84 9.41 -0.35
N ALA A 59 -3.52 9.24 -0.49
CA ALA A 59 -2.84 7.96 -0.30
C ALA A 59 -3.04 7.42 1.14
N LEU A 60 -2.76 8.23 2.16
CA LEU A 60 -2.94 7.86 3.57
C LEU A 60 -4.40 7.56 3.93
N ARG A 61 -5.36 8.16 3.20
CA ARG A 61 -6.78 7.83 3.34
C ARG A 61 -7.13 6.50 2.68
N ALA A 62 -6.56 6.20 1.52
CA ALA A 62 -6.76 4.94 0.81
C ALA A 62 -6.21 3.76 1.63
N LEU A 63 -5.00 3.88 2.19
CA LEU A 63 -4.42 2.86 3.08
C LEU A 63 -5.32 2.57 4.29
N ARG A 64 -5.81 3.61 4.98
CA ARG A 64 -6.74 3.44 6.11
C ARG A 64 -8.06 2.77 5.71
N LYS A 65 -8.59 3.06 4.53
CA LYS A 65 -9.81 2.43 4.02
C LYS A 65 -9.62 0.91 3.86
N HIS A 66 -8.42 0.48 3.51
CA HIS A 66 -8.06 -0.93 3.35
C HIS A 66 -7.52 -1.59 4.63
N SER A 67 -7.56 -0.89 5.77
CA SER A 67 -7.01 -1.39 7.06
C SER A 67 -5.55 -1.80 6.93
N ILE A 68 -4.76 -1.02 6.18
CA ILE A 68 -3.32 -1.23 6.03
C ILE A 68 -2.61 -0.33 7.03
N ASP A 69 -1.82 -0.94 7.89
CA ASP A 69 -0.92 -0.23 8.80
C ASP A 69 0.32 0.21 8.05
N TYR A 70 0.74 1.45 8.30
CA TYR A 70 1.87 2.04 7.61
C TYR A 70 2.70 2.93 8.54
N GLU A 71 3.97 3.06 8.19
CA GLU A 71 4.93 3.97 8.79
C GLU A 71 5.46 4.92 7.71
N ILE A 72 5.51 6.21 8.00
CA ILE A 72 6.07 7.21 7.09
C ILE A 72 7.58 7.21 7.32
N LEU A 73 8.34 6.89 6.28
CA LEU A 73 9.79 6.97 6.26
C LEU A 73 10.21 8.33 5.68
N GLU A 74 11.09 9.03 6.40
CA GLU A 74 11.63 10.36 6.05
C GLU A 74 12.55 10.33 4.82
#